data_AF-A0A2L2WK19-F1
#
_entry.id   AF-A0A2L2WK19-F1
#
_cell.length_a   1.000
_cell.length_b   1.000
_cell.length_c   1.000
_cell.angle_alpha   90.00
_cell.angle_beta   90.00
_cell.angle_gamma   90.00
#
_symmetry.space_group_name_H-M   'P 1'
#
loop_
_entity.id
_entity.type
_entity.pdbx_description
1 polymer ?
#
loop_
_entity_poly.entity_id
_entity_poly.type
_entity_poly.pdbx_seq_one_letter_code
_entity_poly.pdbx_strand_id
1 'polypeptide(L)'
;MAKQSDKELEAGLPKEFSNLKAKHPDAMLLFREGDFYKLYKEDAVKAALILGIATMDKLTSGIEKKIKTAEFPRTVLDTYLPKLIRAGARVAICDRLEVVEKIRKNEEPILSNNIDMTKKSKEKVVQEEPAKTVKNAAGKKPAKEKKVETQVEAKSEQKAEAKQERKPREPQMVTAAGEKVTHGHAYQSKANPEEWYFTAKMDGKQLKPQRMDAADLAAYQKKEMTVPQLMERYYPTKLMPKVSEEAFKMPKSIAGPEGNISVEKFNVYKEKDEQRADYGKYKFYAQIGDSKMSAVASRQDLNAYFDRVMTPAQLVEKNFGERLHLKSAYEKYQLPEGIDPKGVRVAKDRGDNKWKVSVDMGDKGRTTKHEISFDDGYSLFKAKTATREQIAAKYLNTEITGMLAAKSVKVEKSTSMKR
;
A
#
# COMPACT_ATOMS: atom_id res chain seq x y z
N MET A 1 20.14 41.66 -21.83
CA MET A 1 21.06 40.85 -22.67
C MET A 1 21.52 39.59 -21.90
N ALA A 2 20.63 38.65 -21.57
CA ALA A 2 20.90 37.61 -20.56
C ALA A 2 21.07 36.17 -21.08
N LYS A 3 21.13 35.95 -22.41
CA LYS A 3 21.11 34.59 -23.01
C LYS A 3 22.46 34.05 -23.51
N GLN A 4 23.55 34.79 -23.35
CA GLN A 4 24.90 34.36 -23.77
C GLN A 4 25.72 33.75 -22.62
N SER A 5 25.67 34.36 -21.42
CA SER A 5 26.43 33.97 -20.22
C SER A 5 26.29 32.49 -19.83
N ASP A 6 25.11 31.93 -20.04
CA ASP A 6 24.75 30.63 -19.49
C ASP A 6 25.20 29.49 -20.40
N LYS A 7 25.33 29.73 -21.72
CA LYS A 7 25.83 28.74 -22.67
C LYS A 7 27.32 28.45 -22.49
N GLU A 8 28.11 29.46 -22.14
CA GLU A 8 29.53 29.29 -21.82
C GLU A 8 29.71 28.42 -20.57
N LEU A 9 28.85 28.62 -19.56
CA LEU A 9 28.79 27.84 -18.32
C LEU A 9 28.29 26.38 -18.48
N GLU A 10 27.96 25.94 -19.70
CA GLU A 10 27.56 24.55 -19.99
C GLU A 10 28.71 23.71 -20.57
N ALA A 11 29.73 24.34 -21.19
CA ALA A 11 30.75 23.65 -21.98
C ALA A 11 31.68 22.71 -21.17
N GLY A 12 31.67 22.83 -19.84
CA GLY A 12 32.58 22.16 -18.91
C GLY A 12 31.89 21.33 -17.83
N LEU A 13 30.62 20.97 -18.04
CA LEU A 13 29.92 19.95 -17.26
C LEU A 13 29.74 18.66 -18.10
N PRO A 14 29.51 17.50 -17.47
CA PRO A 14 29.01 16.33 -18.19
C PRO A 14 27.74 16.72 -18.96
N LYS A 15 27.65 16.37 -20.26
CA LYS A 15 26.46 16.66 -21.08
C LYS A 15 25.21 15.97 -20.52
N GLU A 16 25.44 14.90 -19.77
CA GLU A 16 24.48 14.10 -19.02
C GLU A 16 23.86 14.92 -17.87
N PHE A 17 24.65 15.80 -17.21
CA PHE A 17 24.16 16.66 -16.13
C PHE A 17 23.05 17.58 -16.61
N SER A 18 23.31 18.38 -17.66
CA SER A 18 22.31 19.32 -18.21
C SER A 18 21.08 18.58 -18.74
N ASN A 19 21.28 17.46 -19.43
CA ASN A 19 20.19 16.62 -19.96
C ASN A 19 19.34 15.95 -18.87
N LEU A 20 19.89 15.67 -17.68
CA LEU A 20 19.16 15.13 -16.54
C LEU A 20 18.54 16.23 -15.68
N LYS A 21 19.21 17.38 -15.51
CA LYS A 21 18.67 18.54 -14.78
C LYS A 21 17.48 19.16 -15.51
N ALA A 22 17.50 19.19 -16.85
CA ALA A 22 16.34 19.59 -17.65
C ALA A 22 15.12 18.65 -17.48
N LYS A 23 15.33 17.37 -17.15
CA LYS A 23 14.26 16.41 -16.87
C LYS A 23 13.79 16.46 -15.40
N HIS A 24 14.66 16.89 -14.49
CA HIS A 24 14.44 16.90 -13.05
C HIS A 24 14.97 18.19 -12.40
N PRO A 25 14.38 19.37 -12.70
CA PRO A 25 14.86 20.65 -12.18
C PRO A 25 14.83 20.71 -10.64
N ASP A 26 13.73 20.23 -10.05
CA ASP A 26 13.50 20.20 -8.60
C ASP A 26 14.42 19.21 -7.84
N ALA A 27 15.18 18.36 -8.54
CA ALA A 27 15.96 17.29 -7.93
C ALA A 27 17.45 17.64 -7.86
N MET A 28 18.04 17.42 -6.70
CA MET A 28 19.49 17.42 -6.49
C MET A 28 20.10 16.17 -7.12
N LEU A 29 21.04 16.33 -8.06
CA LEU A 29 21.62 15.21 -8.79
C LEU A 29 22.93 14.72 -8.16
N LEU A 30 22.98 13.45 -7.77
CA LEU A 30 24.17 12.74 -7.31
C LEU A 30 24.76 11.89 -8.44
N PHE A 31 25.80 12.37 -9.13
CA PHE A 31 26.48 11.61 -10.18
C PHE A 31 27.56 10.71 -9.61
N ARG A 32 27.55 9.42 -9.97
CA ARG A 32 28.59 8.46 -9.53
C ARG A 32 29.81 8.49 -10.45
N GLU A 33 30.93 8.89 -9.89
CA GLU A 33 32.26 8.81 -10.49
C GLU A 33 33.14 7.88 -9.67
N GLY A 34 33.16 6.60 -10.05
CA GLY A 34 33.84 5.54 -9.31
C GLY A 34 33.21 5.34 -7.93
N ASP A 35 34.00 5.59 -6.90
CA ASP A 35 33.62 5.49 -5.48
C ASP A 35 33.19 6.81 -4.84
N PHE A 36 32.95 7.87 -5.64
CA PHE A 36 32.45 9.15 -5.16
C PHE A 36 31.14 9.54 -5.83
N TYR A 37 30.23 10.16 -5.06
CA TYR A 37 29.11 10.91 -5.61
C TYR A 37 29.48 12.39 -5.72
N LYS A 38 29.16 13.01 -6.85
CA LYS A 38 29.49 14.41 -7.15
C LYS A 38 28.25 15.21 -7.52
N LEU A 39 28.27 16.47 -7.11
CA LEU A 39 27.26 17.48 -7.39
C LEU A 39 27.90 18.70 -8.04
N TYR A 40 27.09 19.47 -8.77
CA TYR A 40 27.53 20.60 -9.61
C TYR A 40 26.62 21.82 -9.47
N LYS A 41 27.15 23.01 -9.74
CA LYS A 41 26.42 24.30 -9.70
C LYS A 41 25.72 24.49 -8.34
N GLU A 42 24.43 24.84 -8.34
CA GLU A 42 23.65 25.07 -7.11
C GLU A 42 23.49 23.81 -6.24
N ASP A 43 23.43 22.62 -6.85
CA ASP A 43 23.22 21.37 -6.10
C ASP A 43 24.41 21.10 -5.17
N ALA A 44 25.62 21.44 -5.60
CA ALA A 44 26.82 21.39 -4.76
C ALA A 44 26.73 22.32 -3.54
N VAL A 45 26.27 23.56 -3.74
CA VAL A 45 26.13 24.55 -2.65
C VAL A 45 25.04 24.12 -1.67
N LYS A 46 23.90 23.64 -2.17
CA LYS A 46 22.79 23.14 -1.34
C LYS A 46 23.20 21.89 -0.56
N ALA A 47 23.93 20.95 -1.18
CA ALA A 47 24.45 19.77 -0.50
C ALA A 47 25.51 20.12 0.55
N ALA A 48 26.42 21.05 0.26
CA ALA A 48 27.42 21.55 1.22
C ALA A 48 26.77 22.11 2.49
N LEU A 49 25.75 22.96 2.34
CA LEU A 49 25.01 23.54 3.47
C LEU A 49 24.25 22.51 4.30
N ILE A 50 23.68 21.46 3.68
CA ILE A 50 22.89 20.43 4.38
C ILE A 50 23.78 19.35 5.03
N LEU A 51 24.90 19.01 4.41
CA LEU A 51 25.76 17.90 4.82
C LEU A 51 27.00 18.32 5.63
N GLY A 52 27.39 19.59 5.58
CA GLY A 52 28.63 20.09 6.17
C GLY A 52 29.90 19.74 5.38
N ILE A 53 29.77 19.48 4.07
CA ILE A 53 30.89 19.14 3.18
C ILE A 53 31.42 20.39 2.46
N ALA A 54 32.73 20.44 2.20
CA ALA A 54 33.35 21.57 1.51
C ALA A 54 32.95 21.62 0.01
N THR A 55 32.67 22.82 -0.51
CA THR A 55 32.59 23.05 -1.96
C THR A 55 33.98 23.29 -2.55
N MET A 56 34.31 22.58 -3.62
CA MET A 56 35.50 22.85 -4.43
C MET A 56 35.12 23.67 -5.67
N ASP A 57 35.94 24.66 -6.02
CA ASP A 57 35.83 25.41 -7.27
C ASP A 57 36.62 24.69 -8.37
N LYS A 58 35.95 23.93 -9.24
CA LYS A 58 36.61 23.27 -10.38
C LYS A 58 36.67 24.20 -11.58
N LEU A 59 37.88 24.43 -12.10
CA LEU A 59 38.08 25.02 -13.42
C LEU A 59 38.01 23.89 -14.46
N THR A 60 37.18 24.03 -15.49
CA THR A 60 37.14 23.08 -16.61
C THR A 60 37.69 23.75 -17.87
N SER A 61 38.55 23.03 -18.59
CA SER A 61 39.16 23.49 -19.84
C SER A 61 38.10 24.01 -20.82
N GLY A 62 38.19 25.29 -21.20
CA GLY A 62 37.22 25.96 -22.08
C GLY A 62 36.22 26.89 -21.40
N ILE A 63 36.26 27.07 -20.07
CA ILE A 63 35.48 28.11 -19.37
C ILE A 63 36.36 28.86 -18.36
N GLU A 64 36.37 30.20 -18.42
CA GLU A 64 37.05 31.06 -17.44
C GLU A 64 36.37 31.06 -16.05
N LYS A 65 35.11 30.64 -15.98
CA LYS A 65 34.29 30.65 -14.76
C LYS A 65 34.39 29.31 -14.03
N LYS A 66 34.88 29.36 -12.79
CA LYS A 66 34.91 28.24 -11.85
C LYS A 66 33.51 27.67 -11.60
N ILE A 67 33.36 26.36 -11.72
CA ILE A 67 32.12 25.64 -11.39
C ILE A 67 32.23 25.12 -9.96
N LYS A 68 31.28 25.51 -9.10
CA LYS A 68 31.17 24.92 -7.76
C LYS A 68 30.76 23.46 -7.86
N THR A 69 31.54 22.61 -7.20
CA THR A 69 31.33 21.16 -7.07
C THR A 69 31.40 20.75 -5.61
N ALA A 70 30.74 19.65 -5.26
CA ALA A 70 30.87 19.02 -3.94
C ALA A 70 30.85 17.51 -4.15
N GLU A 71 31.64 16.78 -3.38
CA GLU A 71 31.77 15.32 -3.52
C GLU A 71 31.88 14.62 -2.16
N PHE A 72 31.42 13.37 -2.10
CA PHE A 72 31.54 12.51 -0.92
C PHE A 72 31.66 11.02 -1.29
N PRO A 73 32.30 10.18 -0.45
CA PRO A 73 32.44 8.75 -0.72
C PRO A 73 31.11 8.01 -0.83
N ARG A 74 31.03 7.05 -1.73
CA ARG A 74 29.86 6.17 -1.93
C ARG A 74 29.43 5.47 -0.65
N THR A 75 30.37 5.11 0.21
CA THR A 75 30.15 4.45 1.50
C THR A 75 29.37 5.28 2.52
N VAL A 76 29.36 6.62 2.41
CA VAL A 76 28.58 7.49 3.33
C VAL A 76 27.23 7.90 2.76
N LEU A 77 26.82 7.39 1.59
CA LEU A 77 25.51 7.68 0.98
C LEU A 77 24.36 7.38 1.94
N ASP A 78 24.36 6.22 2.60
CA ASP A 78 23.27 5.81 3.50
C ASP A 78 23.17 6.69 4.76
N THR A 79 24.25 7.41 5.11
CA THR A 79 24.27 8.40 6.19
C THR A 79 23.83 9.78 5.71
N TYR A 80 24.10 10.15 4.46
CA TYR A 80 23.86 11.49 3.91
C TYR A 80 22.51 11.62 3.19
N LEU A 81 22.06 10.60 2.47
CA LEU A 81 20.76 10.58 1.79
C LEU A 81 19.58 10.84 2.75
N PRO A 82 19.54 10.26 3.98
CA PRO A 82 18.51 10.59 4.97
C PRO A 82 18.64 11.98 5.59
N LYS A 83 19.78 12.68 5.46
CA LYS A 83 19.91 14.09 5.86
C LYS A 83 19.32 15.00 4.79
N LEU A 84 19.69 14.79 3.52
CA LEU A 84 19.14 15.50 2.37
C LEU A 84 17.60 15.43 2.32
N ILE A 85 17.04 14.22 2.47
CA ILE A 85 15.59 14.01 2.46
C ILE A 85 14.89 14.71 3.64
N ARG A 86 15.48 14.72 4.84
CA ARG A 86 14.93 15.45 6.01
C ARG A 86 14.98 16.97 5.84
N ALA A 87 15.97 17.49 5.10
CA ALA A 87 16.03 18.90 4.70
C ALA A 87 15.06 19.27 3.55
N GLY A 88 14.17 18.34 3.15
CA GLY A 88 13.20 18.57 2.08
C GLY A 88 13.76 18.45 0.65
N ALA A 89 15.06 18.15 0.50
CA ALA A 89 15.67 18.00 -0.82
C ALA A 89 15.18 16.71 -1.49
N ARG A 90 14.63 16.83 -2.71
CA ARG A 90 14.41 15.70 -3.62
C ARG A 90 15.75 15.32 -4.22
N VAL A 91 16.17 14.07 -4.08
CA VAL A 91 17.48 13.59 -4.55
C VAL A 91 17.30 12.55 -5.64
N ALA A 92 18.10 12.64 -6.71
CA ALA A 92 18.19 11.63 -7.75
C ALA A 92 19.63 11.10 -7.81
N ILE A 93 19.78 9.77 -7.84
CA ILE A 93 21.08 9.09 -7.91
C ILE A 93 21.30 8.66 -9.37
N CYS A 94 22.47 8.98 -9.92
CA CYS A 94 22.85 8.73 -11.30
C CYS A 94 24.10 7.84 -11.33
N ASP A 95 23.89 6.53 -11.17
CA ASP A 95 24.90 5.49 -11.35
C ASP A 95 25.12 5.17 -12.83
N ARG A 96 26.37 4.91 -13.20
CA ARG A 96 26.70 4.38 -14.54
C ARG A 96 26.34 2.89 -14.62
N LEU A 97 25.66 2.50 -15.70
CA LEU A 97 25.38 1.11 -16.01
C LEU A 97 26.61 0.48 -16.70
N GLU A 98 27.39 -0.28 -15.94
CA GLU A 98 28.47 -1.10 -16.47
C GLU A 98 27.90 -2.43 -16.99
N VAL A 99 28.18 -2.76 -18.26
CA VAL A 99 27.73 -4.02 -18.87
C VAL A 99 28.75 -5.12 -18.52
N VAL A 100 28.46 -5.88 -17.47
CA VAL A 100 29.36 -6.92 -16.94
C VAL A 100 29.25 -8.22 -17.75
N GLU A 101 29.84 -8.24 -18.95
CA GLU A 101 30.09 -9.50 -19.67
C GLU A 101 31.36 -10.20 -19.16
N LYS A 102 31.23 -11.00 -18.08
CA LYS A 102 31.99 -12.25 -17.79
C LYS A 102 31.81 -12.72 -16.33
N ILE A 103 31.03 -13.79 -16.11
CA ILE A 103 31.34 -14.83 -15.10
C ILE A 103 30.94 -16.22 -15.63
N ARG A 104 31.87 -16.88 -16.33
CA ARG A 104 31.97 -18.33 -16.57
C ARG A 104 33.45 -18.62 -16.87
N LYS A 105 34.16 -19.56 -16.23
CA LYS A 105 33.84 -20.42 -15.07
C LYS A 105 35.17 -20.88 -14.44
N ASN A 106 35.24 -20.92 -13.10
CA ASN A 106 35.97 -21.91 -12.27
C ASN A 106 37.53 -22.02 -12.53
N GLU A 107 38.35 -22.88 -11.91
CA GLU A 107 38.18 -24.11 -11.08
C GLU A 107 39.14 -24.17 -9.86
N GLU A 108 38.84 -25.10 -8.94
CA GLU A 108 39.74 -25.52 -7.85
C GLU A 108 40.88 -26.40 -8.41
N PRO A 109 42.06 -26.47 -7.75
CA PRO A 109 43.22 -27.17 -8.30
C PRO A 109 43.11 -28.70 -8.17
N ILE A 110 43.36 -29.41 -9.29
CA ILE A 110 43.64 -30.85 -9.33
C ILE A 110 45.04 -31.05 -9.95
N LEU A 111 45.76 -32.10 -9.53
CA LEU A 111 47.21 -32.22 -9.71
C LEU A 111 47.67 -32.77 -11.08
N SER A 112 48.60 -32.02 -11.69
CA SER A 112 49.85 -32.50 -12.33
C SER A 112 49.88 -33.07 -13.77
N ASN A 113 50.96 -32.68 -14.47
CA ASN A 113 51.76 -33.41 -15.48
C ASN A 113 51.29 -33.58 -16.95
N ASN A 114 51.73 -32.60 -17.78
CA ASN A 114 52.64 -32.77 -18.95
C ASN A 114 52.24 -33.56 -20.23
N ILE A 115 53.04 -33.31 -21.30
CA ILE A 115 53.03 -33.90 -22.65
C ILE A 115 51.85 -33.38 -23.52
N ASP A 116 51.96 -32.53 -24.56
CA ASP A 116 52.92 -32.24 -25.66
C ASP A 116 52.30 -32.60 -27.03
N MET A 117 52.37 -31.66 -27.99
CA MET A 117 52.23 -31.78 -29.48
C MET A 117 51.14 -32.72 -30.10
N THR A 118 50.34 -32.36 -31.12
CA THR A 118 50.64 -31.57 -32.34
C THR A 118 49.40 -31.31 -33.24
N LYS A 119 49.52 -30.38 -34.21
CA LYS A 119 48.82 -30.28 -35.54
C LYS A 119 47.28 -30.00 -35.53
N LYS A 120 46.70 -28.99 -36.22
CA LYS A 120 46.77 -28.50 -37.64
C LYS A 120 45.96 -29.42 -38.58
N SER A 121 44.86 -29.02 -39.23
CA SER A 121 44.59 -27.87 -40.14
C SER A 121 43.25 -27.12 -39.82
N LYS A 122 42.99 -25.83 -40.14
CA LYS A 122 42.94 -25.08 -41.44
C LYS A 122 41.92 -25.68 -42.45
N GLU A 123 41.10 -24.96 -43.23
CA GLU A 123 40.65 -23.55 -43.46
C GLU A 123 39.40 -23.60 -44.41
N LYS A 124 38.57 -22.61 -44.81
CA LYS A 124 38.35 -21.13 -44.74
C LYS A 124 36.78 -20.89 -44.81
N VAL A 125 36.08 -19.75 -44.55
CA VAL A 125 36.04 -18.35 -45.10
C VAL A 125 35.60 -18.29 -46.58
N VAL A 126 34.57 -17.53 -47.06
CA VAL A 126 33.80 -16.37 -46.51
C VAL A 126 32.30 -16.32 -46.97
N GLN A 127 31.62 -15.19 -46.70
CA GLN A 127 30.22 -14.80 -46.97
C GLN A 127 29.89 -14.53 -48.47
N GLU A 128 28.60 -14.53 -48.85
CA GLU A 128 27.97 -13.47 -49.68
C GLU A 128 26.42 -13.54 -49.74
N GLU A 129 25.78 -12.41 -50.06
CA GLU A 129 24.38 -12.19 -50.53
C GLU A 129 24.48 -11.34 -51.83
N PRO A 130 23.52 -11.30 -52.81
CA PRO A 130 22.06 -11.27 -52.59
C PRO A 130 21.10 -11.82 -53.72
N ALA A 131 19.79 -11.62 -53.51
CA ALA A 131 18.74 -11.24 -54.50
C ALA A 131 18.11 -12.20 -55.58
N LYS A 132 16.85 -12.61 -55.29
CA LYS A 132 15.59 -12.49 -56.12
C LYS A 132 15.34 -13.23 -57.47
N THR A 133 14.14 -13.86 -57.53
CA THR A 133 13.25 -14.17 -58.70
C THR A 133 13.70 -15.28 -59.70
N VAL A 134 12.87 -15.99 -60.49
CA VAL A 134 11.55 -15.74 -61.16
C VAL A 134 10.55 -16.95 -61.06
N LYS A 135 9.36 -16.86 -61.71
CA LYS A 135 8.11 -17.67 -61.60
C LYS A 135 7.96 -18.82 -62.64
N ASN A 136 6.97 -19.71 -62.43
CA ASN A 136 5.93 -20.21 -63.39
C ASN A 136 4.80 -20.90 -62.57
N ALA A 137 3.47 -20.89 -62.81
CA ALA A 137 2.55 -20.78 -63.97
C ALA A 137 2.06 -22.16 -64.52
N ALA A 138 0.79 -22.42 -64.94
CA ALA A 138 -0.53 -21.78 -64.73
C ALA A 138 -1.70 -22.65 -65.33
N GLY A 139 -2.97 -22.45 -64.91
CA GLY A 139 -4.20 -22.97 -65.60
C GLY A 139 -5.48 -22.94 -64.72
N LYS A 140 -6.39 -21.96 -64.84
CA LYS A 140 -7.56 -21.81 -65.75
C LYS A 140 -8.70 -22.83 -65.51
N LYS A 141 -9.82 -22.45 -64.87
CA LYS A 141 -11.04 -21.70 -65.35
C LYS A 141 -12.12 -22.64 -65.96
N PRO A 142 -13.43 -22.27 -66.09
CA PRO A 142 -14.15 -20.98 -65.93
C PRO A 142 -14.52 -20.67 -64.45
N ALA A 143 -15.53 -19.90 -64.00
CA ALA A 143 -16.66 -19.16 -64.59
C ALA A 143 -16.99 -17.83 -63.84
N LYS A 144 -18.27 -17.55 -63.52
CA LYS A 144 -18.82 -16.35 -62.85
C LYS A 144 -20.29 -16.60 -62.41
N GLU A 145 -20.70 -16.07 -61.25
CA GLU A 145 -21.81 -15.10 -61.15
C GLU A 145 -21.75 -14.29 -59.82
N LYS A 146 -22.68 -13.36 -59.60
CA LYS A 146 -22.74 -12.46 -58.42
C LYS A 146 -23.92 -12.87 -57.49
N LYS A 147 -24.07 -12.44 -56.23
CA LYS A 147 -23.87 -11.09 -55.66
C LYS A 147 -23.94 -11.12 -54.11
N VAL A 148 -23.15 -10.26 -53.44
CA VAL A 148 -23.26 -9.77 -52.03
C VAL A 148 -23.42 -10.79 -50.89
N GLU A 149 -22.35 -10.96 -50.11
CA GLU A 149 -22.41 -10.99 -48.64
C GLU A 149 -21.46 -9.91 -48.08
N THR A 150 -21.59 -9.57 -46.80
CA THR A 150 -20.71 -8.58 -46.13
C THR A 150 -20.24 -9.11 -44.80
N GLN A 151 -18.97 -9.54 -44.74
CA GLN A 151 -18.27 -9.83 -43.49
C GLN A 151 -16.80 -9.39 -43.56
N VAL A 152 -16.32 -8.94 -42.40
CA VAL A 152 -15.03 -9.27 -41.77
C VAL A 152 -13.82 -9.46 -42.69
N GLU A 153 -12.81 -8.60 -42.52
CA GLU A 153 -11.53 -9.13 -42.03
C GLU A 153 -10.70 -8.10 -41.23
N ALA A 154 -9.74 -8.61 -40.47
CA ALA A 154 -8.93 -7.83 -39.53
C ALA A 154 -7.72 -7.19 -40.21
N LYS A 155 -7.17 -6.14 -39.58
CA LYS A 155 -5.78 -5.79 -39.76
C LYS A 155 -5.11 -5.37 -38.46
N SER A 156 -4.16 -6.18 -38.03
CA SER A 156 -3.14 -5.79 -37.06
C SER A 156 -2.12 -4.89 -37.76
N GLU A 157 -1.93 -3.67 -37.26
CA GLU A 157 -0.83 -2.81 -37.69
C GLU A 157 -0.17 -2.18 -36.45
N GLN A 158 1.17 -2.26 -36.42
CA GLN A 158 2.00 -1.78 -35.33
C GLN A 158 2.00 -0.24 -35.32
N LYS A 159 2.00 0.38 -34.13
CA LYS A 159 2.22 1.82 -34.01
C LYS A 159 3.10 2.14 -32.80
N ALA A 160 4.26 2.74 -33.05
CA ALA A 160 5.16 3.19 -32.01
C ALA A 160 4.54 4.34 -31.21
N GLU A 161 4.52 4.24 -29.88
CA GLU A 161 4.10 5.35 -29.02
C GLU A 161 5.15 6.47 -29.00
N ALA A 162 4.99 7.44 -29.91
CA ALA A 162 5.50 8.78 -29.64
C ALA A 162 4.86 9.31 -28.35
N LYS A 163 5.64 9.99 -27.50
CA LYS A 163 5.15 10.59 -26.25
C LYS A 163 4.11 11.68 -26.54
N GLN A 164 2.83 11.30 -26.61
CA GLN A 164 1.74 12.27 -26.49
C GLN A 164 1.67 12.78 -25.05
N GLU A 165 1.76 14.09 -24.90
CA GLU A 165 1.48 14.79 -23.66
C GLU A 165 0.00 14.59 -23.31
N ARG A 166 -0.25 13.78 -22.27
CA ARG A 166 -1.61 13.36 -21.92
C ARG A 166 -2.37 14.53 -21.31
N LYS A 167 -3.23 15.17 -22.11
CA LYS A 167 -4.21 16.18 -21.65
C LYS A 167 -4.88 15.69 -20.34
N PRO A 168 -5.05 16.57 -19.33
CA PRO A 168 -5.75 16.20 -18.11
C PRO A 168 -7.14 15.64 -18.43
N ARG A 169 -7.41 14.41 -17.97
CA ARG A 169 -8.78 13.87 -17.98
C ARG A 169 -9.54 14.53 -16.84
N GLU A 170 -10.81 14.83 -17.07
CA GLU A 170 -11.71 15.31 -16.03
C GLU A 170 -11.80 14.29 -14.88
N PRO A 171 -11.90 14.74 -13.63
CA PRO A 171 -11.96 13.83 -12.49
C PRO A 171 -13.25 13.01 -12.50
N GLN A 172 -13.12 11.70 -12.32
CA GLN A 172 -14.25 10.77 -12.20
C GLN A 172 -15.03 10.97 -10.90
N MET A 173 -14.42 11.62 -9.91
CA MET A 173 -15.03 12.09 -8.66
C MET A 173 -14.12 13.17 -8.03
N VAL A 174 -14.71 14.11 -7.30
CA VAL A 174 -14.01 14.95 -6.30
C VAL A 174 -14.49 14.51 -4.91
N THR A 175 -13.58 14.27 -3.96
CA THR A 175 -13.97 13.84 -2.60
C THR A 175 -14.44 15.01 -1.75
N ALA A 176 -15.04 14.73 -0.59
CA ALA A 176 -15.41 15.76 0.40
C ALA A 176 -14.21 16.58 0.91
N ALA A 177 -12.98 16.08 0.74
CA ALA A 177 -11.74 16.79 1.05
C ALA A 177 -11.14 17.55 -0.16
N GLY A 178 -11.85 17.63 -1.29
CA GLY A 178 -11.41 18.28 -2.52
C GLY A 178 -10.47 17.46 -3.41
N GLU A 179 -10.14 16.22 -3.03
CA GLU A 179 -9.18 15.38 -3.74
C GLU A 179 -9.77 14.84 -5.05
N LYS A 180 -9.01 14.89 -6.15
CA LYS A 180 -9.49 14.53 -7.49
C LYS A 180 -9.17 13.08 -7.82
N VAL A 181 -10.20 12.23 -7.89
CA VAL A 181 -10.11 10.85 -8.39
C VAL A 181 -10.02 10.89 -9.91
N THR A 182 -8.80 10.92 -10.45
CA THR A 182 -8.55 11.08 -11.89
C THR A 182 -8.76 9.80 -12.70
N HIS A 183 -8.58 8.63 -12.09
CA HIS A 183 -8.73 7.34 -12.77
C HIS A 183 -8.82 6.18 -11.77
N GLY A 184 -9.95 5.49 -11.71
CA GLY A 184 -10.10 4.14 -11.14
C GLY A 184 -10.23 3.09 -12.23
N HIS A 185 -9.68 1.89 -12.00
CA HIS A 185 -9.91 0.70 -12.83
C HIS A 185 -9.66 -0.59 -12.05
N ALA A 186 -10.29 -1.68 -12.51
CA ALA A 186 -9.90 -3.04 -12.14
C ALA A 186 -8.90 -3.61 -13.16
N TYR A 187 -7.96 -4.44 -12.71
CA TYR A 187 -7.03 -5.20 -13.55
C TYR A 187 -6.78 -6.60 -12.98
N GLN A 188 -6.41 -7.54 -13.85
CA GLN A 188 -6.10 -8.93 -13.49
C GLN A 188 -4.64 -9.07 -13.01
N SER A 189 -4.38 -9.90 -12.00
CA SER A 189 -3.04 -10.17 -11.50
C SER A 189 -2.20 -10.92 -12.55
N LYS A 190 -0.92 -10.54 -12.66
CA LYS A 190 0.05 -11.22 -13.55
C LYS A 190 0.56 -12.56 -12.99
N ALA A 191 0.31 -12.84 -11.71
CA ALA A 191 0.70 -14.10 -11.07
C ALA A 191 -0.47 -15.09 -11.04
N ASN A 192 -1.65 -14.64 -10.58
CA ASN A 192 -2.83 -15.47 -10.38
C ASN A 192 -3.99 -14.94 -11.24
N PRO A 193 -4.32 -15.54 -12.39
CA PRO A 193 -5.38 -15.03 -13.29
C PRO A 193 -6.77 -14.89 -12.64
N GLU A 194 -7.05 -15.62 -11.56
CA GLU A 194 -8.30 -15.51 -10.79
C GLU A 194 -8.34 -14.26 -9.90
N GLU A 195 -7.19 -13.68 -9.55
CA GLU A 195 -7.12 -12.49 -8.69
C GLU A 195 -7.28 -11.20 -9.49
N TRP A 196 -8.41 -10.53 -9.29
CA TRP A 196 -8.63 -9.17 -9.77
C TRP A 196 -8.31 -8.14 -8.70
N TYR A 197 -7.80 -6.98 -9.13
CA TYR A 197 -7.37 -5.90 -8.27
C TYR A 197 -7.96 -4.57 -8.74
N PHE A 198 -8.63 -3.85 -7.84
CA PHE A 198 -9.03 -2.46 -8.04
C PHE A 198 -7.91 -1.53 -7.60
N THR A 199 -7.66 -0.48 -8.37
CA THR A 199 -6.76 0.62 -8.00
C THR A 199 -7.29 1.95 -8.55
N ALA A 200 -7.00 3.03 -7.84
CA ALA A 200 -7.38 4.37 -8.24
C ALA A 200 -6.24 5.38 -8.08
N LYS A 201 -6.35 6.51 -8.79
CA LYS A 201 -5.36 7.58 -8.83
C LYS A 201 -5.97 8.89 -8.33
N MET A 202 -5.59 9.29 -7.12
CA MET A 202 -6.05 10.51 -6.46
C MET A 202 -4.93 11.55 -6.45
N ASP A 203 -5.21 12.77 -6.91
CA ASP A 203 -4.25 13.89 -6.96
C ASP A 203 -2.86 13.50 -7.48
N GLY A 204 -2.85 12.77 -8.60
CA GLY A 204 -1.62 12.29 -9.24
C GLY A 204 -1.01 11.03 -8.62
N LYS A 205 -1.39 10.64 -7.40
CA LYS A 205 -0.85 9.49 -6.65
C LYS A 205 -1.68 8.22 -6.85
N GLN A 206 -1.02 7.12 -7.19
CA GLN A 206 -1.67 5.80 -7.28
C GLN A 206 -1.90 5.22 -5.87
N LEU A 207 -3.10 4.71 -5.61
CA LEU A 207 -3.42 3.99 -4.38
C LEU A 207 -2.93 2.54 -4.44
N LYS A 208 -2.51 1.99 -3.29
CA LYS A 208 -2.10 0.58 -3.18
C LYS A 208 -3.27 -0.32 -3.63
N PRO A 209 -3.08 -1.21 -4.63
CA PRO A 209 -4.15 -2.05 -5.15
C PRO A 209 -4.86 -2.91 -4.08
N GLN A 210 -6.12 -3.17 -4.33
CA GLN A 210 -7.04 -3.90 -3.46
C GLN A 210 -7.59 -5.11 -4.20
N ARG A 211 -7.45 -6.33 -3.65
CA ARG A 211 -8.04 -7.52 -4.28
C ARG A 211 -9.56 -7.39 -4.25
N MET A 212 -10.21 -7.58 -5.39
CA MET A 212 -11.66 -7.51 -5.53
C MET A 212 -12.34 -8.79 -5.04
N ASP A 213 -13.62 -8.65 -4.70
CA ASP A 213 -14.56 -9.75 -4.55
C ASP A 213 -15.08 -10.20 -5.93
N ALA A 214 -15.46 -11.46 -6.07
CA ALA A 214 -15.99 -12.03 -7.31
C ALA A 214 -17.35 -11.39 -7.69
N ALA A 215 -18.18 -11.05 -6.70
CA ALA A 215 -19.44 -10.34 -6.92
C ALA A 215 -19.20 -8.91 -7.46
N ASP A 216 -18.30 -8.15 -6.83
CA ASP A 216 -17.94 -6.80 -7.26
C ASP A 216 -17.28 -6.80 -8.66
N LEU A 217 -16.51 -7.84 -8.99
CA LEU A 217 -15.94 -8.05 -10.32
C LEU A 217 -17.02 -8.30 -11.38
N ALA A 218 -17.97 -9.20 -11.12
CA ALA A 218 -19.06 -9.49 -12.05
C ALA A 218 -19.91 -8.25 -12.33
N ALA A 219 -20.25 -7.50 -11.27
CA ALA A 219 -20.98 -6.24 -11.39
C ALA A 219 -20.17 -5.16 -12.13
N TYR A 220 -18.85 -5.07 -11.94
CA TYR A 220 -17.99 -4.16 -12.71
C TYR A 220 -17.91 -4.54 -14.19
N GLN A 221 -17.77 -5.83 -14.52
CA GLN A 221 -17.74 -6.32 -15.91
C GLN A 221 -19.05 -6.01 -16.66
N LYS A 222 -20.19 -6.15 -15.98
CA LYS A 222 -21.51 -5.76 -16.51
C LYS A 222 -21.77 -4.24 -16.50
N LYS A 223 -20.90 -3.43 -15.90
CA LYS A 223 -21.07 -1.98 -15.63
C LYS A 223 -22.21 -1.63 -14.66
N GLU A 224 -22.67 -2.61 -13.87
CA GLU A 224 -23.62 -2.41 -12.75
C GLU A 224 -22.96 -1.65 -11.58
N MET A 225 -21.63 -1.80 -11.40
CA MET A 225 -20.86 -1.09 -10.37
C MET A 225 -19.96 0.01 -10.97
N THR A 226 -20.07 1.22 -10.40
CA THR A 226 -19.35 2.42 -10.84
C THR A 226 -18.05 2.66 -10.06
N VAL A 227 -17.15 3.49 -10.61
CA VAL A 227 -15.89 3.88 -9.93
C VAL A 227 -16.13 4.56 -8.56
N PRO A 228 -17.12 5.45 -8.37
CA PRO A 228 -17.58 5.91 -7.05
C PRO A 228 -17.82 4.78 -6.04
N GLN A 229 -18.66 3.80 -6.37
CA GLN A 229 -19.02 2.71 -5.46
C GLN A 229 -17.82 1.80 -5.16
N LEU A 230 -16.94 1.58 -6.15
CA LEU A 230 -15.68 0.86 -5.93
C LEU A 230 -14.69 1.65 -5.04
N MET A 231 -14.67 2.99 -5.11
CA MET A 231 -13.90 3.83 -4.19
C MET A 231 -14.44 3.73 -2.76
N GLU A 232 -15.75 3.76 -2.57
CA GLU A 232 -16.40 3.56 -1.25
C GLU A 232 -16.09 2.16 -0.68
N ARG A 233 -16.19 1.12 -1.52
CA ARG A 233 -15.97 -0.29 -1.15
C ARG A 233 -14.52 -0.60 -0.77
N TYR A 234 -13.56 -0.12 -1.56
CA TYR A 234 -12.15 -0.52 -1.45
C TYR A 234 -11.23 0.54 -0.81
N TYR A 235 -11.66 1.79 -0.74
CA TYR A 235 -10.91 2.92 -0.19
C TYR A 235 -11.79 3.90 0.64
N PRO A 236 -12.65 3.43 1.57
CA PRO A 236 -13.61 4.30 2.27
C PRO A 236 -12.93 5.47 3.02
N THR A 237 -11.76 5.22 3.63
CA THR A 237 -10.95 6.24 4.34
C THR A 237 -10.41 7.35 3.45
N LYS A 238 -10.49 7.21 2.12
CA LYS A 238 -10.09 8.25 1.15
C LYS A 238 -11.22 9.20 0.78
N LEU A 239 -12.47 8.83 1.09
CA LEU A 239 -13.64 9.66 0.84
C LEU A 239 -14.10 10.42 2.10
N MET A 240 -13.72 9.91 3.27
CA MET A 240 -13.97 10.53 4.57
C MET A 240 -13.24 11.88 4.73
N PRO A 241 -13.83 12.86 5.44
CA PRO A 241 -13.18 14.12 5.75
C PRO A 241 -11.97 13.90 6.66
N LYS A 242 -10.88 14.64 6.42
CA LYS A 242 -9.67 14.57 7.24
C LYS A 242 -9.85 15.38 8.52
N VAL A 243 -9.38 14.80 9.62
CA VAL A 243 -9.23 15.47 10.92
C VAL A 243 -8.19 16.59 10.79
N SER A 244 -8.43 17.73 11.45
CA SER A 244 -7.47 18.86 11.44
C SER A 244 -6.11 18.45 12.01
N GLU A 245 -5.03 19.10 11.57
CA GLU A 245 -3.68 18.77 12.04
C GLU A 245 -3.56 18.89 13.58
N GLU A 246 -4.21 19.89 14.17
CA GLU A 246 -4.26 20.09 15.63
C GLU A 246 -5.00 18.96 16.32
N ALA A 247 -6.13 18.51 15.77
CA ALA A 247 -6.89 17.40 16.32
C ALA A 247 -6.21 16.03 16.12
N PHE A 248 -5.21 15.94 15.24
CA PHE A 248 -4.36 14.76 15.04
C PHE A 248 -3.03 14.82 15.83
N LYS A 249 -2.57 16.02 16.22
CA LYS A 249 -1.44 16.22 17.13
C LYS A 249 -1.85 15.87 18.57
N MET A 250 -0.84 15.55 19.39
CA MET A 250 -0.99 14.96 20.74
C MET A 250 -0.46 15.94 21.80
N PRO A 251 -0.90 15.86 23.08
CA PRO A 251 -1.79 14.84 23.66
C PRO A 251 -3.28 15.21 23.63
N LYS A 252 -4.12 14.18 23.70
CA LYS A 252 -5.56 14.29 23.99
C LYS A 252 -5.91 13.35 25.13
N SER A 253 -6.81 13.79 26.01
CA SER A 253 -7.40 12.95 27.04
C SER A 253 -8.64 12.21 26.53
N ILE A 254 -8.82 10.97 26.98
CA ILE A 254 -10.03 10.16 26.78
C ILE A 254 -10.74 9.94 28.12
N ALA A 255 -12.07 9.81 28.12
CA ALA A 255 -12.84 9.63 29.35
C ALA A 255 -12.74 8.18 29.87
N GLY A 256 -11.98 7.99 30.96
CA GLY A 256 -11.76 6.70 31.60
C GLY A 256 -12.66 6.43 32.83
N PRO A 257 -12.61 5.22 33.37
CA PRO A 257 -13.42 4.82 34.54
C PRO A 257 -13.08 5.59 35.82
N GLU A 258 -11.81 5.97 36.00
CA GLU A 258 -11.30 6.64 37.21
C GLU A 258 -10.95 8.13 36.95
N GLY A 259 -11.33 8.67 35.77
CA GLY A 259 -11.08 10.06 35.39
C GLY A 259 -10.59 10.22 33.94
N ASN A 260 -10.10 11.42 33.59
CA ASN A 260 -9.54 11.69 32.27
C ASN A 260 -8.16 11.01 32.11
N ILE A 261 -8.08 10.09 31.16
CA ILE A 261 -6.88 9.32 30.83
C ILE A 261 -6.07 10.08 29.76
N SER A 262 -4.81 10.41 30.04
CA SER A 262 -3.92 11.06 29.06
C SER A 262 -3.24 10.03 28.15
N VAL A 263 -3.35 10.20 26.83
CA VAL A 263 -2.56 9.43 25.86
C VAL A 263 -1.26 10.17 25.56
N GLU A 264 -0.18 9.76 26.21
CA GLU A 264 1.15 10.38 26.10
C GLU A 264 1.81 10.13 24.75
N LYS A 265 1.62 8.93 24.20
CA LYS A 265 2.25 8.49 22.95
C LYS A 265 1.36 7.51 22.22
N PHE A 266 1.21 7.71 20.92
CA PHE A 266 0.57 6.76 20.02
C PHE A 266 1.38 6.67 18.73
N ASN A 267 1.72 5.46 18.30
CA ASN A 267 2.40 5.25 17.02
C ASN A 267 2.12 3.87 16.42
N VAL A 268 2.23 3.80 15.09
CA VAL A 268 2.23 2.53 14.34
C VAL A 268 3.68 2.03 14.24
N TYR A 269 3.89 0.73 14.45
CA TYR A 269 5.13 0.04 14.13
C TYR A 269 4.84 -1.29 13.42
N LYS A 270 5.86 -1.89 12.78
CA LYS A 270 5.78 -3.25 12.22
C LYS A 270 6.49 -4.19 13.20
N GLU A 271 5.84 -5.30 13.55
CA GLU A 271 6.46 -6.30 14.43
C GLU A 271 7.64 -6.95 13.71
N LYS A 272 8.75 -7.11 14.44
CA LYS A 272 10.04 -7.61 13.93
C LYS A 272 10.55 -8.86 14.64
N ASP A 273 9.93 -9.22 15.76
CA ASP A 273 10.25 -10.41 16.53
C ASP A 273 9.64 -11.65 15.83
N GLU A 274 10.51 -12.48 15.24
CA GLU A 274 10.12 -13.68 14.48
C GLU A 274 9.54 -14.80 15.34
N GLN A 275 9.73 -14.74 16.67
CA GLN A 275 9.13 -15.71 17.60
C GLN A 275 7.63 -15.44 17.85
N ARG A 276 7.07 -14.34 17.33
CA ARG A 276 5.68 -13.95 17.56
C ARG A 276 4.75 -14.37 16.43
N ALA A 277 3.58 -14.87 16.80
CA ALA A 277 2.47 -15.13 15.88
C ALA A 277 1.93 -13.87 15.16
N ASP A 278 2.39 -12.67 15.53
CA ASP A 278 2.14 -11.42 14.82
C ASP A 278 3.37 -10.78 14.15
N TYR A 279 4.45 -11.53 13.96
CA TYR A 279 5.59 -11.14 13.14
C TYR A 279 5.17 -10.54 11.79
N GLY A 280 5.82 -9.45 11.41
CA GLY A 280 5.58 -8.76 10.16
C GLY A 280 4.24 -8.02 10.05
N LYS A 281 3.32 -8.16 11.02
CA LYS A 281 2.06 -7.40 11.07
C LYS A 281 2.33 -5.99 11.59
N TYR A 282 1.47 -5.04 11.24
CA TYR A 282 1.52 -3.71 11.83
C TYR A 282 0.73 -3.68 13.13
N LYS A 283 1.27 -2.98 14.13
CA LYS A 283 0.73 -2.86 15.48
C LYS A 283 0.61 -1.40 15.86
N PHE A 284 -0.46 -1.06 16.56
CA PHE A 284 -0.50 0.18 17.34
C PHE A 284 0.27 -0.05 18.64
N TYR A 285 1.03 0.96 19.06
CA TYR A 285 1.53 1.12 20.42
C TYR A 285 0.84 2.35 21.01
N ALA A 286 0.39 2.23 22.27
CA ALA A 286 -0.06 3.36 23.08
C ALA A 286 0.69 3.37 24.42
N GLN A 287 1.02 4.58 24.90
CA GLN A 287 1.47 4.86 26.25
C GLN A 287 0.47 5.81 26.91
N ILE A 288 -0.02 5.41 28.08
CA ILE A 288 -1.22 5.91 28.71
C ILE A 288 -0.94 5.97 30.21
N GLY A 289 -0.41 7.11 30.66
CA GLY A 289 0.42 7.16 31.88
C GLY A 289 1.51 6.09 31.83
N ASP A 290 1.75 5.42 32.96
CA ASP A 290 2.71 4.32 33.08
C ASP A 290 2.38 3.10 32.20
N SER A 291 1.11 2.92 31.82
CA SER A 291 0.65 1.75 31.06
C SER A 291 1.10 1.81 29.60
N LYS A 292 1.80 0.78 29.16
CA LYS A 292 2.32 0.63 27.78
C LYS A 292 1.70 -0.61 27.15
N MET A 293 0.99 -0.43 26.05
CA MET A 293 0.17 -1.49 25.44
C MET A 293 0.31 -1.53 23.92
N SER A 294 0.22 -2.72 23.34
CA SER A 294 0.21 -2.92 21.88
C SER A 294 -0.87 -3.90 21.44
N ALA A 295 -1.35 -3.68 20.21
CA ALA A 295 -2.38 -4.51 19.56
C ALA A 295 -2.11 -4.54 18.04
N VAL A 296 -2.45 -5.67 17.40
CA VAL A 296 -2.39 -5.78 15.93
C VAL A 296 -3.43 -4.87 15.31
N ALA A 297 -2.96 -3.93 14.49
CA ALA A 297 -3.81 -2.91 13.89
C ALA A 297 -4.58 -3.49 12.69
N SER A 298 -5.90 -3.28 12.64
CA SER A 298 -6.68 -3.70 11.47
C SER A 298 -6.29 -2.88 10.24
N ARG A 299 -6.52 -3.44 9.03
CA ARG A 299 -6.23 -2.72 7.79
C ARG A 299 -7.06 -1.44 7.64
N GLN A 300 -8.28 -1.41 8.17
CA GLN A 300 -9.13 -0.22 8.18
C GLN A 300 -8.57 0.86 9.11
N ASP A 301 -8.09 0.47 10.30
CA ASP A 301 -7.56 1.41 11.29
C ASP A 301 -6.18 1.96 10.90
N LEU A 302 -5.34 1.14 10.27
CA LEU A 302 -4.09 1.59 9.65
C LEU A 302 -4.34 2.64 8.57
N ASN A 303 -5.30 2.37 7.68
CA ASN A 303 -5.71 3.36 6.68
C ASN A 303 -6.25 4.62 7.37
N ALA A 304 -7.12 4.51 8.38
CA ALA A 304 -7.70 5.65 9.08
C ALA A 304 -6.65 6.54 9.78
N TYR A 305 -5.59 5.92 10.32
CA TYR A 305 -4.43 6.61 10.89
C TYR A 305 -3.58 7.32 9.82
N PHE A 306 -3.18 6.62 8.76
CA PHE A 306 -2.33 7.20 7.71
C PHE A 306 -3.04 8.23 6.84
N ASP A 307 -4.37 8.11 6.68
CA ASP A 307 -5.22 9.04 5.95
C ASP A 307 -5.69 10.21 6.83
N ARG A 308 -5.42 10.15 8.15
CA ARG A 308 -5.83 11.11 9.19
C ARG A 308 -7.34 11.36 9.25
N VAL A 309 -8.16 10.33 9.04
CA VAL A 309 -9.63 10.41 9.14
C VAL A 309 -10.17 9.96 10.50
N MET A 310 -9.29 9.50 11.39
CA MET A 310 -9.56 9.34 12.83
C MET A 310 -8.45 10.01 13.66
N THR A 311 -8.80 10.54 14.83
CA THR A 311 -7.81 11.01 15.81
C THR A 311 -7.08 9.82 16.44
N PRO A 312 -5.83 10.00 16.93
CA PRO A 312 -5.16 8.95 17.70
C PRO A 312 -5.95 8.54 18.96
N ALA A 313 -6.66 9.47 19.60
CA ALA A 313 -7.54 9.20 20.74
C ALA A 313 -8.66 8.20 20.38
N GLN A 314 -9.41 8.44 19.30
CA GLN A 314 -10.46 7.51 18.82
C GLN A 314 -9.89 6.16 18.40
N LEU A 315 -8.66 6.13 17.86
CA LEU A 315 -7.96 4.88 17.54
C LEU A 315 -7.53 4.11 18.81
N VAL A 316 -7.14 4.81 19.89
CA VAL A 316 -6.92 4.21 21.21
C VAL A 316 -8.21 3.64 21.77
N GLU A 317 -9.31 4.42 21.80
CA GLU A 317 -10.61 3.92 22.28
C GLU A 317 -11.05 2.66 21.51
N LYS A 318 -10.91 2.66 20.18
CA LYS A 318 -11.31 1.54 19.33
C LYS A 318 -10.44 0.27 19.49
N ASN A 319 -9.12 0.43 19.69
CA ASN A 319 -8.17 -0.71 19.70
C ASN A 319 -7.74 -1.15 21.12
N PHE A 320 -7.90 -0.29 22.11
CA PHE A 320 -7.47 -0.52 23.50
C PHE A 320 -8.58 -0.30 24.53
N GLY A 321 -9.73 0.26 24.15
CA GLY A 321 -10.78 0.65 25.10
C GLY A 321 -11.29 -0.47 26.02
N GLU A 322 -11.28 -1.73 25.58
CA GLU A 322 -11.66 -2.87 26.43
C GLU A 322 -10.64 -3.10 27.56
N ARG A 323 -9.33 -3.05 27.24
CA ARG A 323 -8.21 -3.14 28.21
C ARG A 323 -8.03 -1.87 29.06
N LEU A 324 -8.65 -0.77 28.66
CA LEU A 324 -8.69 0.49 29.40
C LEU A 324 -10.03 0.65 30.16
N HIS A 325 -10.91 -0.36 30.07
CA HIS A 325 -12.24 -0.40 30.66
C HIS A 325 -13.08 0.85 30.36
N LEU A 326 -13.00 1.37 29.13
CA LEU A 326 -13.71 2.57 28.69
C LEU A 326 -15.17 2.26 28.36
N LYS A 327 -16.09 3.15 28.74
CA LYS A 327 -17.52 3.01 28.41
C LYS A 327 -17.78 2.93 26.90
N SER A 328 -17.08 3.73 26.10
CA SER A 328 -17.20 3.74 24.63
C SER A 328 -16.81 2.40 23.97
N ALA A 329 -16.03 1.56 24.66
CA ALA A 329 -15.72 0.20 24.22
C ALA A 329 -16.92 -0.77 24.35
N TYR A 330 -17.94 -0.42 25.13
CA TYR A 330 -19.10 -1.29 25.38
C TYR A 330 -20.41 -0.75 24.76
N GLU A 331 -20.49 0.54 24.45
CA GLU A 331 -21.67 1.18 23.82
C GLU A 331 -22.05 0.58 22.45
N LYS A 332 -21.09 -0.01 21.74
CA LYS A 332 -21.30 -0.80 20.50
C LYS A 332 -22.08 -2.11 20.70
N TYR A 333 -22.24 -2.60 21.93
CA TYR A 333 -22.86 -3.90 22.22
C TYR A 333 -24.26 -3.72 22.81
N GLN A 334 -25.28 -4.02 22.00
CA GLN A 334 -26.68 -3.98 22.40
C GLN A 334 -27.36 -5.31 22.09
N LEU A 335 -28.29 -5.73 22.94
CA LEU A 335 -29.07 -6.96 22.75
C LEU A 335 -30.13 -6.76 21.66
N PRO A 336 -30.38 -7.76 20.78
CA PRO A 336 -31.50 -7.74 19.84
C PRO A 336 -32.86 -7.47 20.49
N GLU A 337 -33.78 -6.88 19.72
CA GLU A 337 -35.13 -6.57 20.19
C GLU A 337 -35.89 -7.83 20.62
N GLY A 338 -36.70 -7.69 21.68
CA GLY A 338 -37.49 -8.79 22.23
C GLY A 338 -36.73 -9.76 23.14
N ILE A 339 -35.59 -9.36 23.69
CA ILE A 339 -34.88 -10.01 24.81
C ILE A 339 -35.11 -9.18 26.08
N ASP A 340 -35.47 -9.79 27.21
CA ASP A 340 -35.54 -9.08 28.51
C ASP A 340 -34.14 -9.02 29.16
N PRO A 341 -33.59 -7.83 29.47
CA PRO A 341 -32.37 -7.66 30.26
C PRO A 341 -32.32 -8.47 31.57
N LYS A 342 -33.46 -8.77 32.20
CA LYS A 342 -33.54 -9.61 33.41
C LYS A 342 -33.13 -11.06 33.17
N GLY A 343 -33.24 -11.54 31.92
CA GLY A 343 -32.77 -12.86 31.50
C GLY A 343 -31.24 -13.00 31.47
N VAL A 344 -30.50 -11.88 31.51
CA VAL A 344 -29.03 -11.87 31.45
C VAL A 344 -28.43 -12.25 32.80
N ARG A 345 -27.66 -13.34 32.81
CA ARG A 345 -26.97 -13.85 34.02
C ARG A 345 -25.48 -13.99 33.76
N VAL A 346 -24.67 -13.20 34.47
CA VAL A 346 -23.22 -13.40 34.61
C VAL A 346 -22.96 -14.06 35.95
N ALA A 347 -22.32 -15.22 35.96
CA ALA A 347 -22.06 -15.99 37.17
C ALA A 347 -20.73 -16.74 37.09
N LYS A 348 -20.07 -16.93 38.24
CA LYS A 348 -18.88 -17.77 38.35
C LYS A 348 -19.30 -19.24 38.31
N ASP A 349 -18.77 -20.01 37.37
CA ASP A 349 -19.06 -21.44 37.28
C ASP A 349 -18.30 -22.21 38.37
N ARG A 350 -18.93 -23.23 38.94
CA ARG A 350 -18.37 -23.98 40.08
C ARG A 350 -17.35 -25.04 39.66
N GLY A 351 -17.38 -25.48 38.39
CA GLY A 351 -16.48 -26.53 37.90
C GLY A 351 -15.07 -26.03 37.57
N ASP A 352 -14.95 -24.83 37.00
CA ASP A 352 -13.68 -24.27 36.50
C ASP A 352 -13.35 -22.89 37.07
N ASN A 353 -14.17 -22.38 37.99
CA ASN A 353 -13.98 -21.10 38.68
C ASN A 353 -13.89 -19.88 37.72
N LYS A 354 -14.37 -20.01 36.48
CA LYS A 354 -14.39 -18.92 35.48
C LYS A 354 -15.72 -18.17 35.50
N TRP A 355 -15.69 -16.87 35.20
CA TRP A 355 -16.91 -16.09 35.02
C TRP A 355 -17.52 -16.37 33.65
N LYS A 356 -18.83 -16.68 33.62
CA LYS A 356 -19.56 -17.01 32.39
C LYS A 356 -20.85 -16.21 32.29
N VAL A 357 -21.17 -15.78 31.07
CA VAL A 357 -22.43 -15.11 30.71
C VAL A 357 -23.38 -16.10 30.01
N SER A 358 -24.67 -15.97 30.28
CA SER A 358 -25.74 -16.66 29.57
C SER A 358 -27.01 -15.80 29.57
N VAL A 359 -27.83 -15.89 28.52
CA VAL A 359 -29.14 -15.23 28.45
C VAL A 359 -30.23 -16.28 28.48
N ASP A 360 -31.13 -16.15 29.44
CA ASP A 360 -32.40 -16.87 29.51
C ASP A 360 -33.47 -16.06 28.77
N MET A 361 -34.14 -16.66 27.79
CA MET A 361 -35.15 -16.01 26.97
C MET A 361 -36.54 -16.67 27.15
N GLY A 362 -36.75 -17.37 28.27
CA GLY A 362 -38.00 -18.04 28.61
C GLY A 362 -38.39 -19.07 27.55
N ASP A 363 -39.60 -18.95 26.99
CA ASP A 363 -40.10 -19.85 25.94
C ASP A 363 -39.20 -19.93 24.70
N LYS A 364 -38.34 -18.94 24.47
CA LYS A 364 -37.40 -18.92 23.33
C LYS A 364 -36.14 -19.77 23.61
N GLY A 365 -36.02 -20.34 24.81
CA GLY A 365 -34.87 -21.13 25.25
C GLY A 365 -33.81 -20.28 25.96
N ARG A 366 -32.68 -20.92 26.30
CA ARG A 366 -31.55 -20.29 26.98
C ARG A 366 -30.27 -20.56 26.19
N THR A 367 -29.38 -19.57 26.14
CA THR A 367 -28.09 -19.69 25.44
C THR A 367 -27.13 -20.63 26.15
N THR A 368 -26.07 -21.02 25.45
CA THR A 368 -24.86 -21.57 26.07
C THR A 368 -24.27 -20.61 27.11
N LYS A 369 -23.43 -21.15 28.00
CA LYS A 369 -22.60 -20.37 28.93
C LYS A 369 -21.28 -20.01 28.24
N HIS A 370 -21.05 -18.74 27.94
CA HIS A 370 -19.79 -18.28 27.34
C HIS A 370 -18.86 -17.68 28.41
N GLU A 371 -17.57 -17.99 28.37
CA GLU A 371 -16.58 -17.41 29.29
C GLU A 371 -16.28 -15.94 28.93
N ILE A 372 -16.26 -15.06 29.93
CA ILE A 372 -15.93 -13.63 29.74
C ILE A 372 -14.44 -13.38 30.01
N SER A 373 -13.84 -12.42 29.30
CA SER A 373 -12.44 -12.06 29.52
C SER A 373 -12.22 -11.41 30.90
N PHE A 374 -10.96 -11.38 31.35
CA PHE A 374 -10.58 -10.62 32.56
C PHE A 374 -10.96 -9.14 32.43
N ASP A 375 -10.68 -8.53 31.27
CA ASP A 375 -10.97 -7.12 31.01
C ASP A 375 -12.47 -6.83 31.11
N ASP A 376 -13.31 -7.71 30.56
CA ASP A 376 -14.77 -7.61 30.66
C ASP A 376 -15.29 -7.81 32.08
N GLY A 377 -14.69 -8.74 32.83
CA GLY A 377 -14.98 -8.92 34.25
C GLY A 377 -14.62 -7.69 35.09
N TYR A 378 -13.48 -7.04 34.82
CA TYR A 378 -13.06 -5.81 35.48
C TYR A 378 -14.00 -4.64 35.13
N SER A 379 -14.31 -4.47 33.84
CA SER A 379 -15.27 -3.48 33.32
C SER A 379 -16.66 -3.61 33.95
N LEU A 380 -17.13 -4.84 34.19
CA LEU A 380 -18.43 -5.13 34.79
C LEU A 380 -18.45 -4.96 36.31
N PHE A 381 -17.47 -5.53 37.03
CA PHE A 381 -17.53 -5.66 38.49
C PHE A 381 -16.83 -4.53 39.26
N LYS A 382 -15.71 -4.00 38.75
CA LYS A 382 -14.92 -2.96 39.45
C LYS A 382 -15.09 -1.58 38.83
N ALA A 383 -14.82 -1.43 37.53
CA ALA A 383 -14.91 -0.14 36.84
C ALA A 383 -16.35 0.31 36.55
N LYS A 384 -17.30 -0.64 36.47
CA LYS A 384 -18.74 -0.40 36.21
C LYS A 384 -19.03 0.36 34.90
N THR A 385 -18.12 0.26 33.94
CA THR A 385 -18.21 0.87 32.60
C THR A 385 -18.84 -0.04 31.55
N ALA A 386 -18.98 -1.33 31.86
CA ALA A 386 -19.78 -2.28 31.09
C ALA A 386 -21.00 -2.74 31.90
N THR A 387 -22.17 -2.87 31.26
CA THR A 387 -23.33 -3.53 31.86
C THR A 387 -23.37 -5.01 31.48
N ARG A 388 -24.09 -5.84 32.25
CA ARG A 388 -24.25 -7.28 31.95
C ARG A 388 -24.88 -7.51 30.58
N GLU A 389 -25.78 -6.63 30.14
CA GLU A 389 -26.45 -6.65 28.84
C GLU A 389 -25.44 -6.43 27.71
N GLN A 390 -24.52 -5.49 27.87
CA GLN A 390 -23.43 -5.25 26.91
C GLN A 390 -22.46 -6.44 26.83
N ILE A 391 -22.11 -7.03 27.97
CA ILE A 391 -21.28 -8.25 28.01
C ILE A 391 -22.00 -9.45 27.36
N ALA A 392 -23.30 -9.62 27.59
CA ALA A 392 -24.08 -10.65 26.90
C ALA A 392 -24.13 -10.39 25.39
N ALA A 393 -24.36 -9.15 24.97
CA ALA A 393 -24.40 -8.78 23.56
C ALA A 393 -23.04 -8.99 22.84
N LYS A 394 -21.92 -8.74 23.53
CA LYS A 394 -20.55 -8.99 23.03
C LYS A 394 -20.33 -10.45 22.63
N TYR A 395 -20.84 -11.40 23.42
CA TYR A 395 -20.53 -12.82 23.29
C TYR A 395 -21.65 -13.68 22.68
N LEU A 396 -22.92 -13.31 22.87
CA LEU A 396 -24.06 -14.18 22.61
C LEU A 396 -24.99 -13.69 21.48
N ASN A 397 -24.79 -12.48 20.93
CA ASN A 397 -25.68 -11.93 19.90
C ASN A 397 -25.83 -12.83 18.66
N THR A 398 -24.77 -13.53 18.26
CA THR A 398 -24.81 -14.49 17.14
C THR A 398 -25.68 -15.71 17.46
N GLU A 399 -25.48 -16.32 18.63
CA GLU A 399 -26.27 -17.46 19.11
C GLU A 399 -27.75 -17.06 19.27
N ILE A 400 -28.02 -15.93 19.93
CA ILE A 400 -29.38 -15.44 20.18
C ILE A 400 -30.11 -15.12 18.86
N THR A 401 -29.46 -14.43 17.92
CA THR A 401 -30.07 -14.14 16.61
C THR A 401 -30.39 -15.43 15.85
N GLY A 402 -29.50 -16.43 15.93
CA GLY A 402 -29.76 -17.77 15.39
C GLY A 402 -30.95 -18.48 16.05
N MET A 403 -31.07 -18.42 17.37
CA MET A 403 -32.22 -18.99 18.11
C MET A 403 -33.54 -18.29 17.78
N LEU A 404 -33.53 -16.96 17.65
CA LEU A 404 -34.69 -16.16 17.27
C LEU A 404 -35.17 -16.52 15.85
N ALA A 405 -34.27 -16.54 14.87
CA ALA A 405 -34.57 -16.91 13.48
C ALA A 405 -35.02 -18.39 13.35
N ALA A 406 -34.39 -19.31 14.09
CA ALA A 406 -34.80 -20.71 14.13
C ALA A 406 -36.20 -20.92 14.73
N LYS A 407 -36.67 -20.00 15.59
CA LYS A 407 -38.03 -20.05 16.14
C LYS A 407 -39.07 -19.37 15.24
N SER A 408 -38.76 -18.26 14.56
CA SER A 408 -39.70 -17.64 13.59
C SER A 408 -40.03 -18.60 12.44
N VAL A 409 -39.01 -19.23 11.83
CA VAL A 409 -39.19 -20.21 10.73
C VAL A 409 -40.02 -21.44 11.17
N LYS A 410 -39.97 -21.82 12.45
CA LYS A 410 -40.85 -22.88 13.01
C LYS A 410 -42.29 -22.41 13.15
N VAL A 411 -42.52 -21.16 13.61
CA VAL A 411 -43.86 -20.58 13.71
C VAL A 411 -44.50 -20.43 12.33
N GLU A 412 -43.78 -19.87 11.35
CA GLU A 412 -44.27 -19.68 9.97
C GLU A 412 -44.69 -21.01 9.32
N LYS A 413 -43.88 -22.07 9.46
CA LYS A 413 -44.25 -23.41 8.97
C LYS A 413 -45.48 -23.99 9.69
N SER A 414 -45.66 -23.68 10.97
CA SER A 414 -46.84 -24.13 11.73
C SER A 414 -48.13 -23.35 11.38
N THR A 415 -48.01 -22.12 10.87
CA THR A 415 -49.16 -21.32 10.41
C THR A 415 -49.49 -21.60 8.94
N SER A 416 -48.53 -21.94 8.09
CA SER A 416 -48.80 -22.35 6.71
C SER A 416 -49.38 -23.76 6.58
N MET A 417 -49.11 -24.66 7.53
CA MET A 417 -49.78 -25.98 7.65
C MET A 417 -51.18 -25.93 8.31
N LYS A 418 -51.72 -24.73 8.56
CA LYS A 418 -53.05 -24.50 9.20
C LYS A 418 -53.93 -23.55 8.37
N ARG A 419 -53.71 -23.48 7.06
CA ARG A 419 -54.53 -22.76 6.08
C ARG A 419 -54.90 -23.68 4.93
#